data_AF-A0A1S7TQD3-F1
#
_entry.id   AF-A0A1S7TQD3-F1
#
_cell.length_a   1.000
_cell.length_b   1.000
_cell.length_c   1.000
_cell.angle_alpha   90.00
_cell.angle_beta   90.00
_cell.angle_gamma   90.00
#
_symmetry.space_group_name_H-M   'P 1'
#
loop_
_entity.id
_entity.type
_entity.pdbx_description
1 polymer ?
#
loop_
_entity_poly.entity_id
_entity_poly.type
_entity_poly.pdbx_seq_one_letter_code
_entity_poly.pdbx_strand_id
1 'polypeptide(L)'
;MRKTLLAFAAALTFTVTASSYVEAATVVPPGNRNAEQPGVPGASAKRTKASNTSFERKYQKVIDLLSSDKALIAKIKSTAGRYGIDPIHMIGAIVGEHTYNVDAYDRLQSYYVKAASYAGNSFRFGYKDETIAQFLTHSQFAKCQSKRDSYSVWNCREDVWEDSFRGKTVDGVAYPNNRFSAVFFQPFYAGQTFGLGQINPLTALMLSDMVSRTSGYEKLDENDATAVYTAIMDPDRSLAFMAASIRKSIDDYKSIADMDISKNPGVTSTLYNVGGSQQRAAALAQKNRQRASGGEQPLLPEENYYGWLVNDRIKDLQALL
;
A
#
# COMPACT_ATOMS: atom_id res chain seq x y z
N MET A 1 -75.36 -31.47 -28.90
CA MET A 1 -75.35 -30.11 -28.32
C MET A 1 -74.58 -30.13 -27.00
N ARG A 2 -73.51 -29.32 -26.88
CA ARG A 2 -73.06 -28.57 -25.67
C ARG A 2 -73.10 -29.32 -24.30
N LYS A 3 -72.03 -29.54 -23.52
CA LYS A 3 -70.86 -28.70 -23.19
C LYS A 3 -69.79 -29.52 -22.43
N THR A 4 -68.53 -29.30 -22.84
CA THR A 4 -67.25 -29.27 -22.11
C THR A 4 -67.19 -29.41 -20.59
N LEU A 5 -66.19 -30.16 -20.10
CA LEU A 5 -65.36 -29.83 -18.93
C LEU A 5 -64.00 -30.56 -19.04
N LEU A 6 -62.99 -29.86 -19.57
CA LEU A 6 -61.57 -30.21 -19.42
C LEU A 6 -61.07 -29.55 -18.13
N ALA A 7 -60.53 -30.34 -17.20
CA ALA A 7 -59.85 -29.83 -16.02
C ALA A 7 -58.37 -29.59 -16.35
N PHE A 8 -57.98 -28.32 -16.50
CA PHE A 8 -56.59 -27.90 -16.55
C PHE A 8 -56.11 -27.62 -15.13
N ALA A 9 -55.16 -28.42 -14.62
CA ALA A 9 -54.43 -28.10 -13.40
C ALA A 9 -53.27 -27.17 -13.75
N ALA A 10 -53.41 -25.88 -13.43
CA ALA A 10 -52.32 -24.91 -13.50
C ALA A 10 -51.51 -24.96 -12.18
N ALA A 11 -50.32 -25.55 -12.23
CA ALA A 11 -49.35 -25.44 -11.15
C ALA A 11 -48.65 -24.08 -11.24
N LEU A 12 -49.01 -23.14 -10.36
CA LEU A 12 -48.27 -21.89 -10.17
C LEU A 12 -46.99 -22.18 -9.37
N THR A 13 -45.86 -22.36 -10.05
CA THR A 13 -44.55 -22.32 -9.40
C THR A 13 -44.21 -20.87 -9.05
N PHE A 14 -44.34 -20.51 -7.77
CA PHE A 14 -43.83 -19.26 -7.21
C PHE A 14 -42.31 -19.35 -7.12
N THR A 15 -41.59 -18.87 -8.14
CA THR A 15 -40.15 -18.64 -8.05
C THR A 15 -39.92 -17.45 -7.11
N VAL A 16 -39.59 -17.73 -5.85
CA VAL A 16 -39.07 -16.72 -4.93
C VAL A 16 -37.68 -16.34 -5.43
N THR A 17 -37.59 -15.24 -6.18
CA THR A 17 -36.32 -14.58 -6.43
C THR A 17 -35.86 -13.98 -5.10
N ALA A 18 -34.99 -14.67 -4.39
CA ALA A 18 -34.27 -14.08 -3.27
C ALA A 18 -33.44 -12.92 -3.82
N SER A 19 -33.90 -11.69 -3.61
CA SER A 19 -33.09 -10.50 -3.84
C SER A 19 -31.89 -10.58 -2.91
N SER A 20 -30.73 -10.93 -3.44
CA SER A 20 -29.46 -10.75 -2.75
C SER A 20 -29.24 -9.25 -2.58
N TYR A 21 -29.54 -8.71 -1.39
CA TYR A 21 -29.12 -7.38 -1.01
C TYR A 21 -27.59 -7.37 -1.05
N VAL A 22 -27.00 -6.61 -1.99
CA VAL A 22 -25.60 -6.24 -1.89
C VAL A 22 -25.54 -5.24 -0.74
N GLU A 23 -25.18 -5.72 0.45
CA GLU A 23 -24.92 -4.85 1.58
C GLU A 23 -23.73 -3.96 1.21
N ALA A 24 -23.86 -2.65 1.43
CA ALA A 24 -22.78 -1.73 1.13
C ALA A 24 -21.64 -1.94 2.14
N ALA A 25 -20.39 -1.87 1.67
CA ALA A 25 -19.23 -2.01 2.54
C ALA A 25 -19.31 -1.12 3.78
N THR A 26 -18.97 -1.70 4.92
CA THR A 26 -19.04 -1.01 6.21
C THR A 26 -18.07 0.17 6.22
N VAL A 27 -18.59 1.39 6.35
CA VAL A 27 -17.75 2.59 6.41
C VAL A 27 -17.00 2.62 7.73
N VAL A 28 -15.66 2.65 7.66
CA VAL A 28 -14.83 2.79 8.84
C VAL A 28 -14.86 4.26 9.27
N PRO A 29 -15.34 4.56 10.49
CA PRO A 29 -15.47 5.93 10.95
C PRO A 29 -14.10 6.60 11.11
N PRO A 30 -14.03 7.95 11.00
CA PRO A 30 -12.80 8.69 11.25
C PRO A 30 -12.35 8.57 12.71
N GLY A 31 -11.08 8.88 12.95
CA GLY A 31 -10.49 8.95 14.29
C GLY A 31 -9.99 7.60 14.81
N ASN A 32 -9.26 7.64 15.92
CA ASN A 32 -8.53 6.50 16.45
C ASN A 32 -9.42 5.43 17.09
N ARG A 33 -9.04 4.17 16.88
CA ARG A 33 -9.63 3.03 17.61
C ARG A 33 -9.05 2.87 19.00
N ASN A 34 -7.83 3.36 19.21
CA ASN A 34 -7.11 3.33 20.49
C ASN A 34 -7.05 4.72 21.11
N ALA A 35 -7.34 4.82 22.42
CA ALA A 35 -7.29 6.09 23.16
C ALA A 35 -5.86 6.66 23.27
N GLU A 36 -4.88 5.77 23.42
CA GLU A 36 -3.47 6.11 23.47
C GLU A 36 -2.75 5.65 22.21
N GLN A 37 -1.66 6.35 21.88
CA GLN A 37 -0.84 6.00 20.73
C GLN A 37 -0.20 4.61 20.91
N PRO A 38 -0.35 3.69 19.94
CA PRO A 38 0.38 2.43 19.96
C PRO A 38 1.90 2.63 20.04
N GLY A 39 2.63 1.65 20.57
CA GLY A 39 4.08 1.75 20.77
C GLY A 39 4.86 2.03 19.46
N VAL A 40 5.74 3.03 19.51
CA VAL A 40 6.63 3.37 18.39
C VAL A 40 7.81 2.39 18.35
N PRO A 41 8.14 1.75 17.20
CA PRO A 41 9.26 0.83 17.09
C PRO A 41 10.60 1.44 17.50
N GLY A 42 11.42 0.65 18.21
CA GLY A 42 12.71 1.10 18.72
C GLY A 42 13.69 1.62 17.66
N ALA A 43 13.60 1.13 16.41
CA ALA A 43 14.40 1.64 15.30
C ALA A 43 14.09 3.12 14.98
N SER A 44 12.82 3.53 15.03
CA SER A 44 12.40 4.91 14.80
C SER A 44 12.87 5.82 15.94
N ALA A 45 12.80 5.34 17.19
CA ALA A 45 13.35 6.05 18.35
C ALA A 45 14.88 6.23 18.25
N LYS A 46 15.61 5.17 17.87
CA LYS A 46 17.08 5.22 17.67
C LYS A 46 17.47 6.23 16.58
N ARG A 47 16.80 6.23 15.43
CA ARG A 47 17.06 7.21 14.34
C ARG A 47 16.83 8.64 14.80
N THR A 48 15.70 8.88 15.46
CA THR A 48 15.33 10.20 15.97
C THR A 48 16.35 10.73 16.98
N LYS A 49 16.83 9.86 17.89
CA LYS A 49 17.91 10.18 18.82
C LYS A 49 19.23 10.46 18.10
N ALA A 50 19.59 9.66 17.09
CA ALA A 50 20.80 9.85 16.30
C ALA A 50 20.81 11.18 15.52
N SER A 51 19.64 11.67 15.10
CA SER A 51 19.46 12.98 14.48
C SER A 51 19.28 14.15 15.47
N ASN A 52 19.50 13.91 16.77
CA ASN A 52 19.38 14.91 17.85
C ASN A 52 18.07 15.73 17.81
N THR A 53 16.95 15.06 17.54
CA THR A 53 15.63 15.66 17.39
C THR A 53 14.56 14.89 18.17
N SER A 54 13.31 15.36 18.13
CA SER A 54 12.13 14.70 18.71
C SER A 54 11.07 14.47 17.64
N PHE A 55 10.13 13.54 17.87
CA PHE A 55 9.01 13.34 16.94
C PHE A 55 8.18 14.60 16.77
N GLU A 56 7.92 15.35 17.85
CA GLU A 56 7.18 16.62 17.78
C GLU A 56 7.91 17.65 16.91
N ARG A 57 9.23 17.80 17.06
CA ARG A 57 10.01 18.71 16.22
C ARG A 57 9.97 18.29 14.74
N LYS A 58 10.02 16.98 14.47
CA LYS A 58 9.91 16.46 13.10
C LYS A 58 8.52 16.68 12.52
N TYR A 59 7.47 16.50 13.32
CA TYR A 59 6.08 16.84 12.97
C TYR A 59 5.95 18.32 12.59
N GLN A 60 6.43 19.24 13.45
CA GLN A 60 6.35 20.67 13.16
C GLN A 60 7.08 21.03 11.86
N LYS A 61 8.29 20.49 11.63
CA LYS A 61 9.04 20.72 10.39
C LYS A 61 8.27 20.32 9.13
N VAL A 62 7.59 19.17 9.13
CA VAL A 62 6.84 18.73 7.94
C VAL A 62 5.57 19.58 7.75
N ILE A 63 4.92 20.01 8.83
CA ILE A 63 3.78 20.95 8.76
C ILE A 63 4.23 22.32 8.22
N ASP A 64 5.36 22.84 8.67
CA ASP A 64 5.92 24.12 8.20
C ASP A 64 6.27 24.05 6.69
N LEU A 65 6.85 22.92 6.25
CA LEU A 65 7.16 22.69 4.83
C LEU A 65 5.87 22.64 4.00
N LEU A 66 4.88 21.85 4.41
CA LEU A 66 3.63 21.70 3.66
C LEU A 66 2.81 22.99 3.66
N SER A 67 2.81 23.74 4.76
CA SER A 67 2.05 24.99 4.86
C SER A 67 2.66 26.11 4.01
N SER A 68 3.98 26.15 3.87
CA SER A 68 4.72 27.15 3.09
C SER A 68 4.77 26.83 1.59
N ASP A 69 4.77 25.55 1.20
CA ASP A 69 4.85 25.14 -0.21
C ASP A 69 3.46 24.93 -0.85
N LYS A 70 2.85 26.03 -1.29
CA LYS A 70 1.54 26.00 -1.96
C LYS A 70 1.56 25.24 -3.30
N ALA A 71 2.70 25.20 -3.98
CA ALA A 71 2.83 24.47 -5.24
C ALA A 71 2.80 22.96 -4.99
N LEU A 72 3.48 22.48 -3.95
CA LEU A 72 3.41 21.09 -3.52
C LEU A 72 1.99 20.70 -3.10
N ILE A 73 1.31 21.51 -2.29
CA ILE A 73 -0.09 21.25 -1.92
C ILE A 73 -0.99 21.15 -3.15
N ALA A 74 -0.84 22.06 -4.13
CA ALA A 74 -1.60 22.00 -5.38
C ALA A 74 -1.33 20.70 -6.16
N LYS A 75 -0.06 20.25 -6.23
CA LYS A 75 0.31 18.97 -6.84
C LYS A 75 -0.28 17.77 -6.11
N ILE A 76 -0.30 17.79 -4.77
CA ILE A 76 -0.92 16.74 -3.95
C ILE A 76 -2.42 16.67 -4.24
N LYS A 77 -3.14 17.80 -4.21
CA LYS A 77 -4.57 17.86 -4.52
C LYS A 77 -4.89 17.36 -5.92
N SER A 78 -4.15 17.83 -6.92
CA SER A 78 -4.31 17.41 -8.31
C SER A 78 -4.08 15.91 -8.48
N THR A 79 -3.01 15.38 -7.86
CA THR A 79 -2.69 13.96 -7.93
C THR A 79 -3.73 13.12 -7.20
N ALA A 80 -4.12 13.48 -5.98
CA ALA A 80 -5.18 12.80 -5.23
C ALA A 80 -6.49 12.72 -6.04
N GLY A 81 -6.88 13.84 -6.68
CA GLY A 81 -8.05 13.91 -7.56
C GLY A 81 -7.99 12.92 -8.74
N ARG A 82 -6.83 12.81 -9.42
CA ARG A 82 -6.64 11.85 -10.52
C ARG A 82 -6.82 10.39 -10.08
N TYR A 83 -6.48 10.06 -8.84
CA TYR A 83 -6.62 8.72 -8.27
C TYR A 83 -7.94 8.50 -7.52
N GLY A 84 -8.82 9.50 -7.47
CA GLY A 84 -10.12 9.40 -6.80
C GLY A 84 -10.00 9.18 -5.28
N ILE A 85 -9.03 9.85 -4.64
CA ILE A 85 -8.85 9.83 -3.18
C ILE A 85 -8.91 11.26 -2.62
N ASP A 86 -9.33 11.41 -1.37
CA ASP A 86 -9.22 12.68 -0.67
C ASP A 86 -7.73 13.02 -0.42
N PRO A 87 -7.25 14.23 -0.76
CA PRO A 87 -5.86 14.62 -0.54
C PRO A 87 -5.38 14.48 0.90
N ILE A 88 -6.28 14.46 1.90
CA ILE A 88 -5.91 14.24 3.30
C ILE A 88 -5.19 12.91 3.52
N HIS A 89 -5.49 11.87 2.73
CA HIS A 89 -4.78 10.59 2.84
C HIS A 89 -3.32 10.70 2.42
N MET A 90 -3.03 11.50 1.39
CA MET A 90 -1.65 11.77 0.99
C MET A 90 -0.94 12.63 2.04
N ILE A 91 -1.59 13.67 2.55
CA ILE A 91 -1.03 14.50 3.63
C ILE A 91 -0.70 13.64 4.86
N GLY A 92 -1.62 12.78 5.30
CA GLY A 92 -1.40 11.88 6.43
C GLY A 92 -0.22 10.93 6.22
N ALA A 93 -0.10 10.36 5.02
CA ALA A 93 1.04 9.53 4.65
C ALA A 93 2.36 10.32 4.67
N ILE A 94 2.45 11.52 4.08
CA ILE A 94 3.68 12.34 4.16
C ILE A 94 4.02 12.69 5.61
N VAL A 95 3.05 13.17 6.39
CA VAL A 95 3.28 13.62 7.76
C VAL A 95 3.82 12.48 8.62
N GLY A 96 3.15 11.32 8.65
CA GLY A 96 3.64 10.24 9.50
C GLY A 96 5.02 9.71 9.09
N GLU A 97 5.35 9.74 7.79
CA GLU A 97 6.63 9.25 7.27
C GLU A 97 7.77 10.14 7.74
N HIS A 98 7.58 11.45 7.58
CA HIS A 98 8.54 12.46 7.98
C HIS A 98 8.54 12.71 9.50
N THR A 99 7.51 12.32 10.24
CA THR A 99 7.54 12.31 11.70
C THR A 99 8.35 11.12 12.23
N TYR A 100 8.11 9.89 11.77
CA TYR A 100 8.68 8.70 12.42
C TYR A 100 9.88 8.06 11.71
N ASN A 101 10.03 8.22 10.40
CA ASN A 101 10.99 7.43 9.62
C ASN A 101 12.16 8.25 9.08
N VAL A 102 11.87 9.39 8.43
CA VAL A 102 12.86 10.26 7.75
C VAL A 102 12.74 11.73 8.19
N ASP A 103 13.69 12.60 7.84
CA ASP A 103 13.57 14.07 8.02
C ASP A 103 13.23 14.72 6.66
N ALA A 104 12.38 15.75 6.66
CA ALA A 104 11.78 16.36 5.46
C ALA A 104 12.76 17.18 4.62
N TYR A 105 13.78 17.78 5.23
CA TYR A 105 14.66 18.73 4.54
C TYR A 105 15.90 18.08 3.88
N ASP A 106 16.29 16.86 4.25
CA ASP A 106 17.65 16.36 3.98
C ASP A 106 17.92 15.83 2.56
N ARG A 107 16.93 15.77 1.63
CA ARG A 107 17.04 14.72 0.60
C ARG A 107 16.75 14.98 -0.86
N LEU A 108 16.19 16.09 -1.32
CA LEU A 108 16.04 16.26 -2.78
C LEU A 108 17.41 16.24 -3.48
N GLN A 109 18.42 16.94 -2.95
CA GLN A 109 19.78 16.91 -3.51
C GLN A 109 20.47 15.55 -3.31
N SER A 110 20.32 14.89 -2.15
CA SER A 110 20.94 13.57 -1.94
C SER A 110 20.27 12.46 -2.76
N TYR A 111 19.01 12.61 -3.15
CA TYR A 111 18.36 11.70 -4.10
C TYR A 111 18.94 11.80 -5.49
N TYR A 112 19.25 12.99 -6.00
CA TYR A 112 19.93 13.13 -7.29
C TYR A 112 21.34 12.52 -7.28
N VAL A 113 22.10 12.72 -6.20
CA VAL A 113 23.42 12.10 -6.03
C VAL A 113 23.31 10.56 -5.99
N LYS A 114 22.30 10.03 -5.30
CA LYS A 114 22.02 8.59 -5.29
C LYS A 114 21.57 8.09 -6.66
N ALA A 115 20.70 8.81 -7.36
CA ALA A 115 20.26 8.49 -8.72
C ALA A 115 21.47 8.31 -9.65
N ALA A 116 22.44 9.23 -9.58
CA ALA A 116 23.68 9.15 -10.34
C ALA A 116 24.51 7.90 -9.98
N SER A 117 24.53 7.47 -8.72
CA SER A 117 25.22 6.24 -8.32
C SER A 117 24.59 4.96 -8.90
N TYR A 118 23.33 5.02 -9.35
CA TYR A 118 22.62 3.90 -9.96
C TYR A 118 22.77 3.82 -11.48
N ALA A 119 23.40 4.80 -12.13
CA ALA A 119 23.63 4.81 -13.58
C ALA A 119 24.85 3.95 -14.03
N GLY A 120 25.44 3.15 -13.13
CA GLY A 120 26.57 2.27 -13.44
C GLY A 120 26.18 0.87 -13.96
N ASN A 121 27.04 0.27 -14.79
CA ASN A 121 26.82 -1.02 -15.49
C ASN A 121 26.64 -2.28 -14.60
N SER A 122 26.68 -2.17 -13.28
CA SER A 122 26.47 -3.30 -12.35
C SER A 122 25.13 -3.27 -11.62
N PHE A 123 24.26 -2.31 -11.92
CA PHE A 123 23.00 -2.14 -11.22
C PHE A 123 21.93 -3.11 -11.71
N ARG A 124 21.50 -4.03 -10.83
CA ARG A 124 20.42 -4.98 -11.10
C ARG A 124 19.65 -5.33 -9.84
N PHE A 125 18.40 -5.76 -10.01
CA PHE A 125 17.67 -6.47 -8.96
C PHE A 125 18.09 -7.94 -8.90
N GLY A 126 18.23 -8.46 -7.68
CA GLY A 126 18.74 -9.80 -7.47
C GLY A 126 19.27 -10.05 -6.06
N TYR A 127 19.59 -11.31 -5.79
CA TYR A 127 20.19 -11.78 -4.55
C TYR A 127 21.41 -12.63 -4.85
N LYS A 128 22.58 -12.27 -4.29
CA LYS A 128 23.87 -12.86 -4.67
C LYS A 128 24.04 -12.82 -6.19
N ASP A 129 24.40 -13.92 -6.82
CA ASP A 129 24.62 -14.03 -8.27
C ASP A 129 23.33 -14.24 -9.08
N GLU A 130 22.19 -14.43 -8.41
CA GLU A 130 20.89 -14.64 -9.04
C GLU A 130 20.20 -13.30 -9.32
N THR A 131 19.85 -13.03 -10.57
CA THR A 131 19.02 -11.88 -10.95
C THR A 131 17.56 -12.11 -10.60
N ILE A 132 16.76 -11.03 -10.50
CA ILE A 132 15.31 -11.17 -10.30
C ILE A 132 14.66 -12.00 -11.43
N ALA A 133 15.11 -11.82 -12.68
CA ALA A 133 14.62 -12.57 -13.83
C ALA A 133 14.84 -14.08 -13.65
N GLN A 134 16.06 -14.46 -13.28
CA GLN A 134 16.42 -15.86 -13.01
C GLN A 134 15.64 -16.42 -11.83
N PHE A 135 15.54 -15.66 -10.74
CA PHE A 135 14.81 -16.10 -9.55
C PHE A 135 13.32 -16.38 -9.84
N LEU A 136 12.70 -15.57 -10.69
CA LEU A 136 11.29 -15.76 -11.05
C LEU A 136 11.05 -16.96 -11.99
N THR A 137 12.10 -17.66 -12.45
CA THR A 137 11.98 -18.92 -13.21
C THR A 137 11.81 -20.15 -12.33
N HIS A 138 12.02 -20.04 -11.01
CA HIS A 138 11.81 -21.14 -10.07
C HIS A 138 10.38 -21.69 -10.16
N SER A 139 10.25 -23.02 -10.13
CA SER A 139 8.97 -23.73 -10.34
C SER A 139 7.85 -23.31 -9.39
N GLN A 140 8.21 -22.87 -8.19
CA GLN A 140 7.34 -22.36 -7.14
C GLN A 140 6.50 -21.17 -7.61
N PHE A 141 7.01 -20.37 -8.57
CA PHE A 141 6.30 -19.24 -9.15
C PHE A 141 5.30 -19.62 -10.25
N ALA A 142 5.22 -20.88 -10.66
CA ALA A 142 4.29 -21.32 -11.72
C ALA A 142 2.84 -20.92 -11.43
N LYS A 143 2.41 -20.93 -10.16
CA LYS A 143 1.05 -20.51 -9.74
C LYS A 143 0.75 -19.04 -10.08
N CYS A 144 1.77 -18.21 -10.22
CA CYS A 144 1.62 -16.78 -10.51
C CYS A 144 1.46 -16.46 -12.00
N GLN A 145 1.74 -17.41 -12.91
CA GLN A 145 1.64 -17.18 -14.37
C GLN A 145 0.21 -16.90 -14.85
N SER A 146 -0.80 -17.31 -14.08
CA SER A 146 -2.21 -17.05 -14.37
C SER A 146 -2.63 -15.60 -14.10
N LYS A 147 -1.84 -14.83 -13.34
CA LYS A 147 -2.13 -13.44 -13.00
C LYS A 147 -1.76 -12.52 -14.18
N ARG A 148 -2.50 -11.43 -14.35
CA ARG A 148 -2.39 -10.56 -15.54
C ARG A 148 -1.91 -9.15 -15.21
N ASP A 149 -2.48 -8.55 -14.18
CA ASP A 149 -2.08 -7.22 -13.74
C ASP A 149 -0.86 -7.29 -12.80
N SER A 150 -0.03 -6.25 -12.84
CA SER A 150 1.20 -6.16 -12.05
C SER A 150 0.95 -6.36 -10.56
N TYR A 151 -0.15 -5.83 -10.01
CA TYR A 151 -0.43 -5.90 -8.59
C TYR A 151 -0.68 -7.35 -8.15
N SER A 152 -1.52 -8.08 -8.87
CA SER A 152 -1.81 -9.49 -8.60
C SER A 152 -0.59 -10.39 -8.84
N VAL A 153 0.21 -10.12 -9.87
CA VAL A 153 1.45 -10.87 -10.18
C VAL A 153 2.44 -10.73 -9.03
N TRP A 154 2.73 -9.50 -8.60
CA TRP A 154 3.73 -9.24 -7.56
C TRP A 154 3.29 -9.69 -6.17
N ASN A 155 2.00 -9.54 -5.80
CA ASN A 155 1.51 -10.13 -4.55
C ASN A 155 1.63 -11.66 -4.55
N CYS A 156 1.30 -12.33 -5.66
CA CYS A 156 1.48 -13.77 -5.76
C CYS A 156 2.96 -14.18 -5.58
N ARG A 157 3.88 -13.40 -6.16
CA ARG A 157 5.33 -13.62 -6.00
C ARG A 157 5.79 -13.38 -4.55
N GLU A 158 5.24 -12.38 -3.87
CA GLU A 158 5.48 -12.18 -2.42
C GLU A 158 4.95 -13.35 -1.60
N ASP A 159 3.75 -13.85 -1.87
CA ASP A 159 3.19 -15.01 -1.18
C ASP A 159 4.07 -16.26 -1.40
N VAL A 160 4.56 -16.49 -2.63
CA VAL A 160 5.55 -17.55 -2.91
C VAL A 160 6.84 -17.36 -2.11
N TRP A 161 7.37 -16.13 -2.04
CA TRP A 161 8.57 -15.82 -1.26
C TRP A 161 8.38 -16.19 0.22
N GLU A 162 7.30 -15.71 0.83
CA GLU A 162 6.99 -15.97 2.24
C GLU A 162 6.79 -17.47 2.50
N ASP A 163 6.09 -18.17 1.61
CA ASP A 163 5.76 -19.59 1.77
C ASP A 163 6.98 -20.50 1.52
N SER A 164 7.82 -20.19 0.55
CA SER A 164 8.76 -21.17 -0.04
C SER A 164 10.24 -20.81 0.12
N PHE A 165 10.58 -19.53 0.28
CA PHE A 165 11.98 -19.08 0.23
C PHE A 165 12.44 -18.41 1.52
N ARG A 166 11.63 -17.57 2.14
CA ARG A 166 12.04 -16.76 3.30
C ARG A 166 12.58 -17.63 4.43
N GLY A 167 13.86 -17.44 4.77
CA GLY A 167 14.54 -18.18 5.84
C GLY A 167 14.79 -19.66 5.54
N LYS A 168 14.64 -20.10 4.29
CA LYS A 168 14.78 -21.50 3.86
C LYS A 168 16.00 -21.68 2.95
N THR A 169 16.40 -22.93 2.77
CA THR A 169 17.35 -23.34 1.73
C THR A 169 16.59 -24.03 0.62
N VAL A 170 16.73 -23.52 -0.60
CA VAL A 170 16.09 -24.05 -1.81
C VAL A 170 17.18 -24.28 -2.85
N ASP A 171 17.24 -25.48 -3.43
CA ASP A 171 18.23 -25.87 -4.45
C ASP A 171 19.69 -25.55 -4.03
N GLY A 172 20.00 -25.76 -2.75
CA GLY A 172 21.32 -25.50 -2.18
C GLY A 172 21.61 -24.03 -1.84
N VAL A 173 20.71 -23.10 -2.16
CA VAL A 173 20.85 -21.67 -1.86
C VAL A 173 20.10 -21.32 -0.58
N ALA A 174 20.81 -20.81 0.43
CA ALA A 174 20.19 -20.28 1.65
C ALA A 174 19.69 -18.84 1.44
N TYR A 175 18.40 -18.62 1.74
CA TYR A 175 17.73 -17.33 1.64
C TYR A 175 17.52 -16.68 3.03
N PRO A 176 17.68 -15.36 3.16
CA PRO A 176 17.51 -14.68 4.45
C PRO A 176 16.07 -14.76 4.97
N ASN A 177 15.90 -14.77 6.29
CA ASN A 177 14.60 -14.52 6.91
C ASN A 177 14.27 -13.02 6.87
N ASN A 178 13.99 -12.50 5.68
CA ASN A 178 13.70 -11.09 5.44
C ASN A 178 12.62 -10.93 4.34
N ARG A 179 12.08 -9.72 4.19
CA ARG A 179 11.04 -9.40 3.20
C ARG A 179 11.58 -9.52 1.77
N PHE A 180 10.74 -9.93 0.83
CA PHE A 180 11.12 -10.09 -0.58
C PHE A 180 11.73 -8.81 -1.18
N SER A 181 11.06 -7.67 -0.96
CA SER A 181 11.53 -6.33 -1.35
C SER A 181 12.94 -6.02 -0.82
N ALA A 182 13.25 -6.42 0.41
CA ALA A 182 14.55 -6.16 1.02
C ALA A 182 15.66 -7.06 0.45
N VAL A 183 15.33 -8.29 0.06
CA VAL A 183 16.32 -9.25 -0.44
C VAL A 183 16.67 -8.99 -1.91
N PHE A 184 15.67 -8.69 -2.75
CA PHE A 184 15.88 -8.60 -4.21
C PHE A 184 15.91 -7.18 -4.78
N PHE A 185 15.26 -6.22 -4.10
CA PHE A 185 15.00 -4.91 -4.67
C PHE A 185 15.73 -3.75 -3.97
N GLN A 186 16.64 -4.04 -3.04
CA GLN A 186 17.35 -3.03 -2.25
C GLN A 186 18.87 -3.27 -2.18
N PRO A 187 19.57 -3.29 -3.33
CA PRO A 187 20.95 -3.78 -3.41
C PRO A 187 22.01 -2.97 -2.64
N PHE A 188 21.77 -1.70 -2.29
CA PHE A 188 22.84 -0.85 -1.70
C PHE A 188 22.51 -0.24 -0.35
N TYR A 189 21.24 0.00 -0.03
CA TYR A 189 20.85 0.68 1.20
C TYR A 189 19.65 -0.03 1.82
N ALA A 190 19.94 -0.84 2.84
CA ALA A 190 19.01 -1.63 3.65
C ALA A 190 17.67 -0.91 3.91
N GLY A 191 16.64 -1.15 3.09
CA GLY A 191 15.31 -0.62 3.34
C GLY A 191 15.03 0.80 2.86
N GLN A 192 15.92 1.48 2.12
CA GLN A 192 15.68 2.89 1.80
C GLN A 192 14.62 3.09 0.71
N THR A 193 13.78 4.08 0.98
CA THR A 193 12.65 4.56 0.21
C THR A 193 12.96 5.96 -0.32
N PHE A 194 12.36 6.34 -1.47
CA PHE A 194 12.78 7.54 -2.21
C PHE A 194 11.62 8.51 -2.47
N GLY A 195 11.98 9.79 -2.67
CA GLY A 195 11.02 10.88 -2.89
C GLY A 195 10.21 11.23 -1.65
N LEU A 196 9.30 12.21 -1.77
CA LEU A 196 8.38 12.60 -0.69
C LEU A 196 7.45 11.45 -0.27
N GLY A 197 7.12 10.55 -1.21
CA GLY A 197 6.31 9.38 -0.92
C GLY A 197 7.07 8.28 -0.18
N GLN A 198 8.41 8.26 -0.17
CA GLN A 198 9.15 7.11 0.35
C GLN A 198 8.67 5.78 -0.28
N ILE A 199 8.61 5.72 -1.61
CA ILE A 199 8.23 4.51 -2.34
C ILE A 199 9.45 3.59 -2.52
N ASN A 200 9.26 2.28 -2.40
CA ASN A 200 10.28 1.27 -2.71
C ASN A 200 10.05 0.66 -4.10
N PRO A 201 11.09 0.07 -4.74
CA PRO A 201 10.98 -0.45 -6.10
C PRO A 201 9.90 -1.51 -6.32
N LEU A 202 9.73 -2.45 -5.38
CA LEU A 202 8.70 -3.49 -5.50
C LEU A 202 7.29 -2.88 -5.50
N THR A 203 7.03 -1.94 -4.60
CA THR A 203 5.74 -1.21 -4.57
C THR A 203 5.49 -0.44 -5.88
N ALA A 204 6.52 0.15 -6.49
CA ALA A 204 6.38 0.80 -7.79
C ALA A 204 6.05 -0.21 -8.91
N LEU A 205 6.72 -1.36 -8.93
CA LEU A 205 6.42 -2.45 -9.88
C LEU A 205 4.99 -2.97 -9.71
N MET A 206 4.53 -3.20 -8.47
CA MET A 206 3.16 -3.62 -8.15
C MET A 206 2.11 -2.63 -8.69
N LEU A 207 2.36 -1.34 -8.52
CA LEU A 207 1.41 -0.28 -8.86
C LEU A 207 1.56 0.24 -10.28
N SER A 208 2.54 -0.26 -11.04
CA SER A 208 2.92 0.27 -12.34
C SER A 208 1.77 0.30 -13.35
N ASP A 209 0.95 -0.75 -13.38
CA ASP A 209 -0.23 -0.81 -14.24
C ASP A 209 -1.27 0.27 -13.92
N MET A 210 -1.50 0.54 -12.63
CA MET A 210 -2.43 1.59 -12.21
C MET A 210 -1.87 2.98 -12.54
N VAL A 211 -0.59 3.20 -12.24
CA VAL A 211 0.08 4.48 -12.49
C VAL A 211 0.17 4.78 -13.98
N SER A 212 0.46 3.78 -14.81
CA SER A 212 0.49 3.92 -16.26
C SER A 212 -0.87 4.32 -16.81
N ARG A 213 -1.95 3.62 -16.40
CA ARG A 213 -3.32 3.95 -16.83
C ARG A 213 -3.78 5.33 -16.37
N THR A 214 -3.50 5.72 -15.13
CA THR A 214 -4.03 6.95 -14.53
C THR A 214 -3.18 8.19 -14.86
N SER A 215 -1.86 8.03 -15.00
CA SER A 215 -0.92 9.15 -15.19
C SER A 215 -0.24 9.18 -16.56
N GLY A 216 -0.41 8.14 -17.39
CA GLY A 216 0.23 8.07 -18.71
C GLY A 216 1.73 7.79 -18.69
N TYR A 217 2.30 7.43 -17.52
CA TYR A 217 3.70 7.04 -17.44
C TYR A 217 3.93 5.65 -18.04
N GLU A 218 5.15 5.40 -18.49
CA GLU A 218 5.56 4.08 -18.98
C GLU A 218 5.45 3.02 -17.87
N LYS A 219 5.05 1.82 -18.27
CA LYS A 219 5.04 0.66 -17.38
C LYS A 219 6.48 0.29 -17.04
N LEU A 220 6.71 -0.03 -15.77
CA LEU A 220 7.99 -0.43 -15.23
C LEU A 220 8.24 -1.92 -15.45
N ASP A 221 9.50 -2.26 -15.70
CA ASP A 221 10.00 -3.62 -15.91
C ASP A 221 11.01 -3.96 -14.81
N GLU A 222 10.88 -5.13 -14.18
CA GLU A 222 11.84 -5.63 -13.20
C GLU A 222 13.26 -5.84 -13.75
N ASN A 223 13.42 -5.92 -15.06
CA ASN A 223 14.73 -6.07 -15.70
C ASN A 223 15.44 -4.73 -15.91
N ASP A 224 14.73 -3.61 -15.74
CA ASP A 224 15.28 -2.26 -15.82
C ASP A 224 15.28 -1.57 -14.45
N ALA A 225 16.24 -1.99 -13.61
CA ALA A 225 16.40 -1.41 -12.28
C ALA A 225 16.60 0.11 -12.34
N THR A 226 17.32 0.62 -13.35
CA THR A 226 17.56 2.05 -13.54
C THR A 226 16.24 2.79 -13.73
N ALA A 227 15.39 2.36 -14.66
CA ALA A 227 14.10 3.01 -14.90
C ALA A 227 13.18 2.98 -13.66
N VAL A 228 13.16 1.86 -12.92
CA VAL A 228 12.38 1.76 -11.68
C VAL A 228 12.86 2.76 -10.64
N TYR A 229 14.16 2.88 -10.43
CA TYR A 229 14.71 3.83 -9.47
C TYR A 229 14.55 5.29 -9.90
N THR A 230 14.72 5.58 -11.19
CA THR A 230 14.43 6.92 -11.75
C THR A 230 12.97 7.30 -11.50
N ALA A 231 12.04 6.36 -11.69
CA ALA A 231 10.62 6.62 -11.50
C ALA A 231 10.24 6.92 -10.05
N ILE A 232 10.83 6.24 -9.05
CA ILE A 232 10.52 6.50 -7.63
C ILE A 232 11.26 7.71 -7.05
N MET A 233 12.34 8.17 -7.70
CA MET A 233 13.09 9.37 -7.32
C MET A 233 12.54 10.65 -7.94
N ASP A 234 11.89 10.56 -9.10
CA ASP A 234 11.21 11.70 -9.72
C ASP A 234 10.04 12.18 -8.81
N PRO A 235 9.99 13.48 -8.44
CA PRO A 235 8.99 13.97 -7.48
C PRO A 235 7.54 13.75 -7.93
N ASP A 236 7.24 13.95 -9.21
CA ASP A 236 5.87 13.89 -9.72
C ASP A 236 5.40 12.43 -9.89
N ARG A 237 6.28 11.56 -10.40
CA ARG A 237 6.03 10.11 -10.45
C ARG A 237 5.91 9.52 -9.05
N SER A 238 6.75 9.94 -8.10
CA SER A 238 6.69 9.47 -6.70
C SER A 238 5.33 9.79 -6.05
N LEU A 239 4.79 10.99 -6.27
CA LEU A 239 3.44 11.36 -5.82
C LEU A 239 2.35 10.48 -6.47
N ALA A 240 2.51 10.12 -7.74
CA ALA A 240 1.58 9.24 -8.44
C ALA A 240 1.59 7.82 -7.85
N PHE A 241 2.76 7.24 -7.57
CA PHE A 241 2.88 5.93 -6.92
C PHE A 241 2.33 5.95 -5.48
N MET A 242 2.54 7.04 -4.76
CA MET A 242 1.95 7.24 -3.43
C MET A 242 0.43 7.25 -3.47
N ALA A 243 -0.17 8.04 -4.36
CA ALA A 243 -1.63 8.08 -4.52
C ALA A 243 -2.19 6.71 -4.96
N ALA A 244 -1.51 6.02 -5.87
CA ALA A 244 -1.87 4.67 -6.29
C ALA A 244 -1.85 3.67 -5.13
N SER A 245 -0.85 3.74 -4.25
CA SER A 245 -0.73 2.86 -3.07
C SER A 245 -1.90 3.05 -2.09
N ILE A 246 -2.25 4.31 -1.82
CA ILE A 246 -3.38 4.67 -0.95
C ILE A 246 -4.70 4.22 -1.57
N ARG A 247 -4.94 4.56 -2.84
CA ARG A 247 -6.13 4.13 -3.60
C ARG A 247 -6.28 2.62 -3.54
N LYS A 248 -5.19 1.89 -3.79
CA LYS A 248 -5.19 0.43 -3.78
C LYS A 248 -5.50 -0.13 -2.40
N SER A 249 -4.97 0.46 -1.33
CA SER A 249 -5.31 0.08 0.04
C SER A 249 -6.80 0.23 0.33
N ILE A 250 -7.43 1.33 -0.11
CA ILE A 250 -8.88 1.53 0.02
C ILE A 250 -9.64 0.48 -0.79
N ASP A 251 -9.23 0.19 -2.03
CA ASP A 251 -9.88 -0.82 -2.88
C ASP A 251 -9.80 -2.23 -2.27
N ASP A 252 -8.64 -2.62 -1.74
CA ASP A 252 -8.46 -3.95 -1.15
C ASP A 252 -9.34 -4.13 0.08
N TYR A 253 -9.36 -3.15 0.99
CA TYR A 253 -10.22 -3.25 2.17
C TYR A 253 -11.70 -3.28 1.81
N LYS A 254 -12.11 -2.47 0.82
CA LYS A 254 -13.50 -2.44 0.37
C LYS A 254 -13.91 -3.76 -0.30
N SER A 255 -13.06 -4.31 -1.17
CA SER A 255 -13.41 -5.50 -1.97
C SER A 255 -13.16 -6.83 -1.26
N ILE A 256 -12.18 -6.90 -0.36
CA ILE A 256 -11.78 -8.14 0.31
C ILE A 256 -12.37 -8.24 1.72
N ALA A 257 -12.36 -7.13 2.47
CA ALA A 257 -12.78 -7.10 3.86
C ALA A 257 -14.16 -6.49 4.08
N ASP A 258 -14.82 -6.04 3.02
CA ASP A 258 -16.10 -5.32 3.07
C ASP A 258 -16.07 -4.07 3.98
N MET A 259 -14.94 -3.36 3.94
CA MET A 259 -14.65 -2.20 4.80
C MET A 259 -14.23 -1.00 3.95
N ASP A 260 -15.04 0.06 3.94
CA ASP A 260 -14.68 1.31 3.27
C ASP A 260 -13.85 2.21 4.21
N ILE A 261 -12.53 2.18 4.01
CA ILE A 261 -11.56 2.97 4.80
C ILE A 261 -11.32 4.38 4.23
N SER A 262 -12.05 4.81 3.19
CA SER A 262 -11.86 6.12 2.54
C SER A 262 -12.20 7.32 3.42
N LYS A 263 -12.75 7.09 4.62
CA LYS A 263 -13.09 8.13 5.60
C LYS A 263 -12.16 8.15 6.81
N ASN A 264 -11.17 7.28 6.87
CA ASN A 264 -10.20 7.23 7.98
C ASN A 264 -8.76 7.34 7.44
N PRO A 265 -8.18 8.57 7.40
CA PRO A 265 -6.82 8.77 6.93
C PRO A 265 -5.76 8.13 7.83
N GLY A 266 -6.04 7.93 9.12
CA GLY A 266 -5.17 7.17 10.00
C GLY A 266 -5.00 5.72 9.54
N VAL A 267 -6.09 5.02 9.22
CA VAL A 267 -6.04 3.63 8.73
C VAL A 267 -5.27 3.55 7.39
N THR A 268 -5.54 4.44 6.44
CA THR A 268 -4.76 4.44 5.18
C THR A 268 -3.29 4.76 5.41
N SER A 269 -2.96 5.62 6.37
CA SER A 269 -1.58 5.98 6.71
C SER A 269 -0.86 4.83 7.43
N THR A 270 -1.58 4.05 8.24
CA THR A 270 -1.09 2.79 8.78
C THR A 270 -0.72 1.84 7.65
N LEU A 271 -1.63 1.60 6.70
CA LEU A 271 -1.37 0.72 5.55
C LEU A 271 -0.23 1.22 4.67
N TYR A 272 -0.09 2.54 4.52
CA TYR A 272 1.04 3.14 3.83
C TYR A 272 2.37 2.81 4.52
N ASN A 273 2.40 2.88 5.84
CA ASN A 273 3.59 2.58 6.63
C ASN A 273 3.97 1.09 6.63
N VAL A 274 2.98 0.19 6.71
CA VAL A 274 3.24 -1.25 6.91
C VAL A 274 3.12 -2.10 5.64
N GLY A 275 2.52 -1.58 4.58
CA GLY A 275 2.23 -2.30 3.34
C GLY A 275 1.30 -3.51 3.50
N GLY A 276 1.21 -4.32 2.43
CA GLY A 276 0.47 -5.60 2.45
C GLY A 276 -1.03 -5.45 2.63
N SER A 277 -1.65 -4.45 1.98
CA SER A 277 -3.10 -4.18 2.09
C SER A 277 -3.94 -5.41 1.76
N GLN A 278 -3.61 -6.15 0.70
CA GLN A 278 -4.32 -7.37 0.31
C GLN A 278 -4.30 -8.43 1.40
N GLN A 279 -3.11 -8.81 1.91
CA GLN A 279 -3.00 -9.85 2.94
C GLN A 279 -3.70 -9.44 4.24
N ARG A 280 -3.59 -8.17 4.63
CA ARG A 280 -4.24 -7.64 5.84
C ARG A 280 -5.75 -7.58 5.72
N ALA A 281 -6.28 -7.16 4.56
CA ALA A 281 -7.70 -7.18 4.28
C ALA A 281 -8.24 -8.62 4.29
N ALA A 282 -7.54 -9.57 3.67
CA ALA A 282 -7.92 -10.99 3.69
C ALA A 282 -7.96 -11.57 5.11
N ALA A 283 -6.96 -11.24 5.94
CA ALA A 283 -6.92 -11.65 7.35
C ALA A 283 -8.08 -11.05 8.16
N LEU A 284 -8.40 -9.77 7.95
CA LEU A 284 -9.55 -9.12 8.59
C LEU A 284 -10.87 -9.77 8.16
N ALA A 285 -11.04 -9.99 6.86
CA ALA A 285 -12.22 -10.65 6.29
C ALA A 285 -12.44 -12.04 6.89
N GLN A 286 -11.37 -12.83 7.04
CA GLN A 286 -11.43 -14.14 7.66
C GLN A 286 -11.89 -14.06 9.12
N LYS A 287 -11.30 -13.15 9.91
CA LYS A 287 -11.70 -12.93 11.30
C LYS A 287 -13.16 -12.50 11.41
N ASN A 288 -13.61 -11.57 10.56
CA ASN A 288 -14.99 -11.09 10.58
C ASN A 288 -16.00 -12.16 10.17
N ARG A 289 -15.67 -13.04 9.22
CA ARG A 289 -16.51 -14.22 8.91
C ARG A 289 -16.64 -15.16 10.12
N GLN A 290 -15.56 -15.39 10.85
CA GLN A 290 -15.60 -16.20 12.08
C GLN A 290 -16.47 -15.55 13.15
N ARG A 291 -16.32 -14.24 13.35
CA ARG A 291 -17.13 -13.47 14.31
C ARG A 291 -18.63 -13.47 13.96
N ALA A 292 -18.95 -13.28 12.68
CA ALA A 292 -20.33 -13.34 12.20
C ALA A 292 -20.97 -14.72 12.48
N SER A 293 -20.22 -15.81 12.33
CA SER A 293 -20.70 -17.16 12.68
C SER A 293 -20.99 -17.35 14.17
N GLY A 294 -20.38 -16.54 15.03
CA GLY A 294 -20.62 -16.47 16.48
C GLY A 294 -21.61 -15.38 16.91
N GLY A 295 -22.22 -14.63 15.97
CA GLY A 295 -23.11 -13.51 16.29
C GLY A 295 -22.41 -12.26 16.83
N GLU A 296 -21.08 -12.19 16.70
CA GLU A 296 -20.29 -11.04 17.14
C GLU A 296 -20.20 -9.96 16.08
N GLN A 297 -20.12 -8.70 16.51
CA GLN A 297 -19.91 -7.55 15.63
C GLN A 297 -18.56 -7.64 14.89
N PRO A 298 -18.49 -7.15 13.64
CA PRO A 298 -17.24 -7.16 12.87
C PRO A 298 -16.18 -6.28 13.53
N LEU A 299 -14.93 -6.72 13.44
CA LEU A 299 -13.77 -5.90 13.79
C LEU A 299 -13.57 -4.85 12.70
N LEU A 300 -13.24 -3.64 13.15
CA LEU A 300 -12.75 -2.57 12.30
C LEU A 300 -11.22 -2.63 12.23
N PRO A 301 -10.60 -2.14 11.14
CA PRO A 301 -9.16 -1.95 11.11
C PRO A 301 -8.72 -0.94 12.17
N GLU A 302 -7.53 -1.16 12.72
CA GLU A 302 -6.93 -0.32 13.76
C GLU A 302 -5.69 0.39 13.23
N GLU A 303 -5.46 1.60 13.73
CA GLU A 303 -4.26 2.37 13.43
C GLU A 303 -3.05 1.85 14.20
N ASN A 304 -1.88 1.86 13.56
CA ASN A 304 -0.60 1.81 14.26
C ASN A 304 -0.21 3.22 14.76
N TYR A 305 0.93 3.34 15.44
CA TYR A 305 1.46 4.63 15.94
C TYR A 305 1.46 5.76 14.89
N TYR A 306 1.73 5.40 13.63
CA TYR A 306 1.76 6.30 12.49
C TYR A 306 0.37 6.83 12.14
N GLY A 307 -0.58 5.92 11.91
CA GLY A 307 -1.97 6.29 11.62
C GLY A 307 -2.64 7.01 12.79
N TRP A 308 -2.26 6.63 14.00
CA TRP A 308 -2.78 7.24 15.22
C TRP A 308 -2.47 8.73 15.29
N LEU A 309 -1.22 9.11 14.99
CA LEU A 309 -0.79 10.51 14.93
C LEU A 309 -1.61 11.31 13.90
N VAL A 310 -1.83 10.73 12.72
CA VAL A 310 -2.57 11.39 11.62
C VAL A 310 -3.99 11.74 12.04
N ASN A 311 -4.68 10.82 12.69
CA ASN A 311 -6.02 11.06 13.21
C ASN A 311 -6.01 12.04 14.39
N ASP A 312 -5.03 11.96 15.28
CA ASP A 312 -4.89 12.86 16.44
C ASP A 312 -4.64 14.31 16.02
N ARG A 313 -3.86 14.51 14.95
CA ARG A 313 -3.51 15.83 14.38
C ARG A 313 -4.41 16.25 13.21
N ILE A 314 -5.55 15.59 12.99
CA ILE A 314 -6.34 15.76 11.76
C ILE A 314 -6.71 17.21 11.43
N LYS A 315 -6.95 18.06 12.44
CA LYS A 315 -7.29 19.47 12.25
C LYS A 315 -6.14 20.28 11.62
N ASP A 316 -4.92 20.05 12.08
CA ASP A 316 -3.72 20.73 11.54
C ASP A 316 -3.50 20.32 10.08
N LEU A 317 -3.71 19.03 9.78
CA LEU A 317 -3.55 18.47 8.44
C LEU A 317 -4.64 18.99 7.49
N GLN A 318 -5.88 19.13 7.96
CA GLN A 318 -6.98 19.71 7.20
C GLN A 318 -6.75 21.18 6.86
N ALA A 319 -6.10 21.95 7.76
CA ALA A 319 -5.77 23.36 7.50
C ALA A 319 -4.76 23.57 6.37
N LEU A 320 -4.10 22.51 5.88
CA LEU A 320 -3.21 22.55 4.71
C LEU A 320 -3.97 22.53 3.38
N LEU A 321 -5.23 22.11 3.38
CA LEU A 321 -6.07 21.88 2.20
C LEU A 321 -7.16 22.96 2.07
#